data_AF-T1K3W3-F1
#
_entry.id   AF-T1K3W3-F1
#
_cell.length_a   1.000
_cell.length_b   1.000
_cell.length_c   1.000
_cell.angle_alpha   90.00
_cell.angle_beta   90.00
_cell.angle_gamma   90.00
#
_symmetry.space_group_name_H-M   'P 1'
#
loop_
_entity.id
_entity.type
_entity.pdbx_description
1 polymer ?
#
loop_
_entity_poly.entity_id
_entity_poly.type
_entity_poly.pdbx_seq_one_letter_code
_entity_poly.pdbx_strand_id
1 'polypeptide(L)'
;MELFTVTQTNVYFIFLCTLFVDCLSFEDNNVETGWSINENINTKVNSKTLPEDIIENGIYWSSEIESQLPKGFNSGDDNRWLTMVSEKPAIKVSEGCGRQSNRLVMFEDGILSCVRHRQNNDQIQGDIFSFHLARLLGIANLPPAALSRLLGLNPVWDQVKPSLHLAQWSTDKSVVVTQWVPDLVPAFIPFSLRL
;
A
#
# COMPACT_ATOMS: atom_id res chain seq x y z
N MET A 1 27.77 -20.77 -3.55
CA MET A 1 27.85 -20.66 -2.07
C MET A 1 29.07 -19.83 -1.78
N GLU A 2 28.91 -18.52 -1.74
CA GLU A 2 29.95 -17.59 -1.30
C GLU A 2 29.28 -16.58 -0.38
N LEU A 3 29.69 -16.65 0.89
CA LEU A 3 29.29 -15.77 1.97
C LEU A 3 30.17 -14.53 1.88
N PHE A 4 29.58 -13.37 1.61
CA PHE A 4 30.22 -12.09 1.90
C PHE A 4 29.79 -11.63 3.29
N THR A 5 30.68 -11.89 4.25
CA THR A 5 30.71 -11.24 5.55
C THR A 5 31.23 -9.81 5.36
N VAL A 6 30.40 -8.80 5.61
CA VAL A 6 30.87 -7.43 5.81
C VAL A 6 30.72 -7.10 7.29
N THR A 7 31.86 -6.78 7.88
CA THR A 7 32.11 -6.53 9.28
C THR A 7 31.46 -5.25 9.78
N GLN A 8 30.86 -5.41 10.95
CA GLN A 8 30.30 -4.44 11.88
C GLN A 8 31.29 -3.30 12.23
N THR A 9 31.04 -2.06 11.77
CA THR A 9 31.22 -0.83 12.58
C THR A 9 30.63 0.41 11.86
N ASN A 10 29.78 1.14 12.59
CA ASN A 10 29.36 2.54 12.34
C ASN A 10 28.61 2.89 11.05
N VAL A 11 27.30 2.57 10.99
CA VAL A 11 26.23 3.51 10.60
C VAL A 11 24.95 3.18 11.38
N TYR A 12 25.03 3.21 12.71
CA TYR A 12 23.86 3.46 13.56
C TYR A 12 23.90 4.94 13.87
N PHE A 13 23.18 5.75 13.12
CA PHE A 13 22.69 7.11 13.42
C PHE A 13 22.29 7.74 12.08
N ILE A 14 21.14 8.41 12.05
CA ILE A 14 20.43 8.94 10.86
C ILE A 14 19.57 7.88 10.15
N PHE A 15 18.55 7.36 10.84
CA PHE A 15 17.19 7.16 10.30
C PHE A 15 16.27 6.65 11.43
N LEU A 16 16.16 7.42 12.51
CA LEU A 16 15.25 7.12 13.63
C LEU A 16 14.99 8.33 14.54
N CYS A 17 14.77 9.52 13.96
CA CYS A 17 14.60 10.74 14.76
C CYS A 17 13.49 11.72 14.31
N THR A 18 12.44 11.26 13.64
CA THR A 18 11.25 12.12 13.37
C THR A 18 9.88 11.44 13.52
N LEU A 19 9.79 10.29 14.18
CA LEU A 19 8.49 9.69 14.51
C LEU A 19 8.53 9.04 15.90
N PHE A 20 8.70 9.84 16.97
CA PHE A 20 8.21 9.54 18.32
C PHE A 20 8.49 10.73 19.25
N VAL A 21 7.60 11.72 19.22
CA VAL A 21 7.33 12.79 20.21
C VAL A 21 5.95 13.33 19.77
N ASP A 22 4.84 13.30 20.49
CA ASP A 22 4.49 12.86 21.83
C ASP A 22 3.08 12.26 21.78
N CYS A 23 2.86 11.28 22.64
CA CYS A 23 1.55 10.94 23.15
C CYS A 23 1.05 12.15 23.94
N LEU A 24 0.38 13.09 23.27
CA LEU A 24 -0.36 14.15 23.96
C LEU A 24 -1.66 13.54 24.48
N SER A 25 -1.63 13.26 25.78
CA SER A 25 -2.77 13.37 26.67
C SER A 25 -3.67 14.52 26.24
N PHE A 26 -4.87 14.19 25.77
CA PHE A 26 -5.94 15.15 25.55
C PHE A 26 -6.49 15.53 26.93
N GLU A 27 -5.88 16.53 27.57
CA GLU A 27 -6.50 17.23 28.69
C GLU A 27 -7.65 18.07 28.14
N ASP A 28 -8.84 17.83 28.71
CA ASP A 28 -10.07 18.56 28.48
C ASP A 28 -9.84 20.07 28.62
N ASN A 29 -9.84 20.76 27.49
CA ASN A 29 -10.03 22.20 27.46
C ASN A 29 -11.41 22.47 26.87
N ASN A 30 -12.30 22.93 27.76
CA ASN A 30 -13.63 23.46 27.50
C ASN A 30 -13.73 24.14 26.12
N VAL A 31 -14.34 23.45 25.17
CA VAL A 31 -14.95 24.09 24.01
C VAL A 31 -16.43 24.16 24.31
N GLU A 32 -16.91 25.35 24.69
CA GLU A 32 -18.32 25.69 24.65
C GLU A 32 -18.80 25.62 23.19
N THR A 33 -19.22 24.43 22.75
CA THR A 33 -20.05 24.31 21.56
C THR A 33 -21.49 24.50 21.98
N GLY A 34 -21.96 25.74 21.85
CA GLY A 34 -23.38 26.07 21.89
C GLY A 34 -24.13 25.34 20.78
N TRP A 35 -24.67 24.18 21.11
CA TRP A 35 -25.73 23.51 20.36
C TRP A 35 -26.93 23.49 21.29
N SER A 36 -27.79 24.51 21.15
CA SER A 36 -29.07 24.56 21.84
C SER A 36 -29.95 23.45 21.28
N ILE A 37 -30.00 22.31 21.97
CA ILE A 37 -30.97 21.26 21.69
C ILE A 37 -32.32 21.82 22.15
N ASN A 38 -33.20 22.15 21.20
CA ASN A 38 -34.59 22.42 21.53
C ASN A 38 -35.22 21.13 22.06
N GLU A 39 -35.35 21.01 23.37
CA GLU A 39 -36.11 19.95 24.02
C GLU A 39 -37.60 20.12 23.70
N ASN A 40 -38.06 19.50 22.62
CA ASN A 40 -39.47 19.15 22.39
C ASN A 40 -39.60 18.07 21.32
N ILE A 41 -38.93 16.94 21.51
CA ILE A 41 -39.26 15.70 20.79
C ILE A 41 -39.68 14.67 21.82
N ASN A 42 -40.96 14.73 22.19
CA ASN A 42 -41.66 13.66 22.90
C ASN A 42 -41.85 12.48 21.92
N THR A 43 -40.75 11.83 21.55
CA THR A 43 -40.80 10.49 20.98
C THR A 43 -40.46 9.55 22.13
N LYS A 44 -41.36 8.61 22.41
CA LYS A 44 -41.00 7.41 23.17
C LYS A 44 -39.94 6.67 22.34
N VAL A 45 -38.69 7.09 22.48
CA VAL A 45 -37.54 6.31 22.07
C VAL A 45 -37.56 5.12 23.00
N ASN A 46 -38.13 4.02 22.50
CA ASN A 46 -37.98 2.73 23.14
C ASN A 46 -36.48 2.47 23.07
N SER A 47 -35.77 2.80 24.15
CA SER A 47 -34.33 2.60 24.30
C SER A 47 -34.11 1.10 24.35
N LYS A 48 -34.16 0.48 23.17
CA LYS A 48 -33.55 -0.80 22.94
C LYS A 48 -32.10 -0.55 23.30
N THR A 49 -31.70 -1.00 24.47
CA THR A 49 -30.33 -0.94 24.96
C THR A 49 -29.46 -1.42 23.81
N LEU A 50 -28.74 -0.47 23.19
CA LEU A 50 -27.74 -0.82 22.20
C LEU A 50 -26.79 -1.77 22.94
N PRO A 51 -26.52 -2.97 22.41
CA PRO A 51 -25.56 -3.87 23.02
C PRO A 51 -24.29 -3.10 23.37
N GLU A 52 -23.81 -3.21 24.62
CA GLU A 52 -22.62 -2.48 25.08
C GLU A 52 -21.40 -2.74 24.17
N ASP A 53 -21.38 -3.90 23.48
CA ASP A 53 -20.40 -4.31 22.47
C ASP A 53 -20.39 -3.47 21.17
N ILE A 54 -21.31 -2.50 21.02
CA ILE A 54 -21.39 -1.64 19.84
C ILE A 54 -20.78 -0.25 20.07
N ILE A 55 -20.59 0.15 21.33
CA ILE A 55 -20.05 1.47 21.68
C ILE A 55 -18.81 1.25 22.55
N GLU A 56 -17.63 1.35 21.94
CA GLU A 56 -16.36 1.38 22.65
C GLU A 56 -15.90 2.84 22.84
N ASN A 57 -15.73 3.27 24.09
CA ASN A 57 -15.26 4.62 24.45
C ASN A 57 -16.09 5.79 23.85
N GLY A 58 -17.41 5.61 23.69
CA GLY A 58 -18.29 6.63 23.08
C GLY A 58 -18.19 6.71 21.56
N ILE A 59 -17.40 5.84 20.93
CA ILE A 59 -17.30 5.66 19.48
C ILE A 59 -18.15 4.45 19.12
N TYR A 60 -19.01 4.58 18.10
CA TYR A 60 -19.77 3.45 17.56
C TYR A 60 -18.80 2.52 16.81
N TRP A 61 -18.33 1.48 17.50
CA TRP A 61 -17.34 0.54 17.04
C TRP A 61 -17.69 -0.84 17.58
N SER A 62 -17.80 -1.82 16.68
CA SER A 62 -18.19 -3.18 17.04
C SER A 62 -17.41 -4.19 16.21
N SER A 63 -17.18 -5.38 16.78
CA SER A 63 -16.55 -6.50 16.08
C SER A 63 -17.32 -6.93 14.82
N GLU A 64 -18.65 -6.75 14.83
CA GLU A 64 -19.51 -6.98 13.65
C GLU A 64 -19.14 -6.03 12.51
N ILE A 65 -18.95 -4.73 12.79
CA ILE A 65 -18.54 -3.75 11.78
C ILE A 65 -17.14 -4.07 11.25
N GLU A 66 -16.19 -4.39 12.13
CA GLU A 66 -14.84 -4.78 11.73
C GLU A 66 -14.84 -6.02 10.81
N SER A 67 -15.71 -6.99 11.10
CA SER A 67 -15.83 -8.22 10.30
C SER A 67 -16.35 -7.97 8.87
N GLN A 68 -17.11 -6.89 8.68
CA GLN A 68 -17.66 -6.47 7.39
C GLN A 68 -16.66 -5.64 6.56
N LEU A 69 -15.55 -5.17 7.16
CA LEU A 69 -14.52 -4.48 6.41
C LEU A 69 -13.84 -5.41 5.40
N PRO A 70 -13.47 -4.92 4.20
CA PRO A 70 -12.74 -5.71 3.22
C PRO A 70 -11.49 -6.28 3.86
N LYS A 71 -11.37 -7.61 3.86
CA LYS A 71 -10.14 -8.26 4.31
C LYS A 71 -9.04 -7.88 3.34
N GLY A 72 -7.97 -7.28 3.88
CA GLY A 72 -6.80 -6.94 3.10
C GLY A 72 -6.03 -8.18 2.64
N PHE A 73 -4.87 -7.93 2.04
CA PHE A 73 -3.97 -8.96 1.57
C PHE A 73 -3.23 -9.62 2.74
N ASN A 74 -3.05 -10.94 2.65
CA ASN A 74 -2.31 -11.71 3.63
C ASN A 74 -0.96 -12.20 3.07
N SER A 75 -0.15 -12.84 3.92
CA SER A 75 1.16 -13.38 3.54
C SER A 75 1.08 -14.47 2.46
N GLY A 76 -0.03 -15.20 2.38
CA GLY A 76 -0.29 -16.16 1.31
C GLY A 76 -0.45 -15.48 -0.05
N ASP A 77 -1.12 -14.32 -0.09
CA ASP A 77 -1.25 -13.52 -1.31
C ASP A 77 0.09 -12.94 -1.74
N ASP A 78 0.89 -12.46 -0.79
CA ASP A 78 2.25 -11.95 -1.05
C ASP A 78 3.16 -13.04 -1.65
N ASN A 79 3.13 -14.25 -1.10
CA ASN A 79 3.91 -15.37 -1.61
C ASN A 79 3.46 -15.81 -3.01
N ARG A 80 2.14 -15.92 -3.23
CA ARG A 80 1.59 -16.22 -4.56
C ARG A 80 2.00 -15.15 -5.58
N TRP A 81 2.02 -13.88 -5.16
CA TRP A 81 2.43 -12.77 -6.00
C TRP A 81 3.90 -12.87 -6.41
N LEU A 82 4.78 -13.18 -5.45
CA LEU A 82 6.20 -13.39 -5.72
C LEU A 82 6.42 -14.48 -6.77
N THR A 83 5.77 -15.64 -6.61
CA THR A 83 5.83 -16.75 -7.57
C THR A 83 5.31 -16.34 -8.94
N MET A 84 4.16 -15.65 -9.00
CA MET A 84 3.57 -15.19 -10.25
C MET A 84 4.54 -14.27 -11.01
N VAL A 85 5.13 -13.27 -10.34
CA VAL A 85 6.05 -12.29 -10.95
C VAL A 85 7.37 -12.93 -11.41
N SER A 86 7.81 -14.03 -10.78
CA SER A 86 9.04 -14.73 -11.17
C SER A 86 8.85 -15.74 -12.30
N GLU A 87 7.65 -16.32 -12.44
CA GLU A 87 7.44 -17.48 -13.32
C GLU A 87 6.59 -17.18 -14.55
N LYS A 88 5.63 -16.25 -14.45
CA LYS A 88 4.64 -16.05 -15.51
C LYS A 88 5.13 -15.06 -16.55
N PRO A 89 5.07 -15.38 -17.86
CA PRO A 89 5.42 -14.44 -18.91
C PRO A 89 4.47 -13.25 -18.99
N ALA A 90 5.03 -12.06 -19.17
CA ALA A 90 4.29 -10.86 -19.56
C ALA A 90 3.99 -10.93 -21.06
N ILE A 91 2.72 -10.76 -21.42
CA ILE A 91 2.23 -10.90 -22.81
C ILE A 91 1.78 -9.58 -23.42
N LYS A 92 1.42 -8.58 -22.59
CA LYS A 92 0.94 -7.28 -23.07
C LYS A 92 1.37 -6.16 -22.14
N VAL A 93 1.73 -5.03 -22.73
CA VAL A 93 2.08 -3.80 -22.02
C VAL A 93 1.19 -2.68 -22.57
N SER A 94 0.52 -1.94 -21.68
CA SER A 94 -0.30 -0.78 -22.02
C SER A 94 -0.03 0.38 -21.06
N GLU A 95 -0.50 1.57 -21.43
CA GLU A 95 -0.47 2.73 -20.54
C GLU A 95 -1.44 2.56 -19.38
N GLY A 96 -1.12 3.12 -18.22
CA GLY A 96 -1.95 3.02 -17.02
C GLY A 96 -1.18 3.24 -15.73
N CYS A 97 -1.84 3.05 -14.58
CA CYS A 97 -1.25 3.12 -13.25
C CYS A 97 -0.74 4.51 -12.83
N GLY A 98 -1.45 5.57 -13.22
CA GLY A 98 -1.39 6.91 -12.62
C GLY A 98 -0.22 7.82 -13.01
N ARG A 99 0.93 7.29 -13.44
CA ARG A 99 2.06 8.09 -13.95
C ARG A 99 2.39 7.70 -15.39
N GLN A 100 2.82 8.67 -16.21
CA GLN A 100 3.18 8.47 -17.61
C GLN A 100 4.31 7.44 -17.81
N SER A 101 5.19 7.24 -16.82
CA SER A 101 6.26 6.24 -16.89
C SER A 101 5.83 4.85 -16.43
N ASN A 102 4.72 4.72 -15.71
CA ASN A 102 4.21 3.43 -15.26
C ASN A 102 3.50 2.72 -16.42
N ARG A 103 3.48 1.39 -16.38
CA ARG A 103 2.77 0.59 -17.37
C ARG A 103 1.86 -0.41 -16.68
N LEU A 104 0.72 -0.65 -17.32
CA LEU A 104 -0.15 -1.77 -16.99
C LEU A 104 0.35 -2.98 -17.81
N VAL A 105 0.66 -4.07 -17.13
CA VAL A 105 1.18 -5.29 -17.74
C VAL A 105 0.21 -6.42 -17.50
N MET A 106 -0.09 -7.17 -18.55
CA MET A 106 -0.88 -8.39 -18.49
C MET A 106 0.07 -9.59 -18.61
N PHE A 107 -0.07 -10.52 -17.67
CA PHE A 107 0.62 -11.79 -17.67
C PHE A 107 -0.17 -12.85 -18.46
N GLU A 108 0.49 -13.95 -18.82
CA GLU A 108 -0.10 -15.07 -19.57
C GLU A 108 -1.40 -15.59 -18.93
N ASP A 109 -1.46 -15.61 -17.61
CA ASP A 109 -2.62 -16.03 -16.82
C ASP A 109 -3.80 -15.03 -16.87
N GLY A 110 -3.68 -13.93 -17.62
CA GLY A 110 -4.66 -12.84 -17.68
C GLY A 110 -4.60 -11.86 -16.50
N ILE A 111 -3.71 -12.10 -15.52
CA ILE A 111 -3.54 -11.23 -14.36
C ILE A 111 -2.92 -9.89 -14.79
N LEU A 112 -3.51 -8.80 -14.32
CA LEU A 112 -3.03 -7.44 -14.54
C LEU A 112 -2.14 -6.97 -13.39
N SER A 113 -1.10 -6.21 -13.75
CA SER A 113 -0.14 -5.65 -12.80
C SER A 113 0.24 -4.23 -13.16
N CYS A 114 0.42 -3.40 -12.13
CA CYS A 114 1.05 -2.10 -12.26
C CYS A 114 2.55 -2.23 -12.11
N VAL A 115 3.28 -1.92 -13.18
CA VAL A 115 4.73 -2.01 -13.22
C VAL A 115 5.32 -0.60 -13.22
N ARG A 116 6.19 -0.36 -12.24
CA ARG A 116 6.82 0.93 -11.97
C ARG A 116 8.29 0.85 -12.30
N HIS A 117 8.68 1.51 -13.38
CA HIS A 117 10.08 1.76 -13.71
C HIS A 117 10.54 3.08 -13.10
N ARG A 118 11.76 3.10 -12.57
CA ARG A 118 12.41 4.28 -11.99
C ARG A 118 13.86 4.33 -12.42
N GLN A 119 14.38 5.55 -12.50
CA GLN A 119 15.78 5.77 -12.85
C GLN A 119 16.71 5.64 -11.64
N ASN A 120 16.27 6.09 -10.45
CA ASN A 120 17.04 5.98 -9.22
C ASN A 120 16.66 4.71 -8.45
N ASN A 121 17.66 3.95 -8.00
CA ASN A 121 17.50 2.77 -7.15
C ASN A 121 16.90 3.14 -5.79
N ASP A 122 17.19 4.31 -5.23
CA ASP A 122 16.63 4.74 -3.94
C ASP A 122 15.11 4.82 -3.98
N GLN A 123 14.55 5.19 -5.13
CA GLN A 123 13.09 5.25 -5.31
C GLN A 123 12.48 3.84 -5.43
N ILE A 124 13.15 2.92 -6.10
CA ILE A 124 12.73 1.50 -6.19
C ILE A 124 12.75 0.87 -4.80
N GLN A 125 13.83 1.12 -4.06
CA GLN A 125 14.01 0.67 -2.68
C GLN A 125 12.94 1.28 -1.77
N GLY A 126 12.66 2.58 -1.90
CA GLY A 126 11.58 3.23 -1.15
C GLY A 126 10.22 2.58 -1.39
N ASP A 127 9.86 2.28 -2.64
CA ASP A 127 8.59 1.61 -2.99
C ASP A 127 8.50 0.22 -2.33
N ILE A 128 9.53 -0.62 -2.44
CA ILE A 128 9.49 -2.00 -1.91
C ILE A 128 9.65 -2.06 -0.38
N PHE A 129 10.47 -1.18 0.22
CA PHE A 129 10.62 -1.12 1.67
C PHE A 129 9.36 -0.60 2.35
N SER A 130 8.67 0.35 1.73
CA SER A 130 7.37 0.82 2.24
C SER A 130 6.34 -0.32 2.26
N PHE A 131 6.33 -1.18 1.23
CA PHE A 131 5.50 -2.38 1.20
C PHE A 131 5.83 -3.34 2.35
N HIS A 132 7.11 -3.69 2.54
CA HIS A 132 7.50 -4.60 3.63
C HIS A 132 7.28 -3.99 5.02
N LEU A 133 7.52 -2.70 5.19
CA LEU A 133 7.23 -1.98 6.43
C LEU A 133 5.73 -2.05 6.75
N ALA A 134 4.87 -1.86 5.75
CA ALA A 134 3.43 -1.98 5.95
C ALA A 134 3.04 -3.38 6.45
N ARG A 135 3.66 -4.45 5.92
CA ARG A 135 3.45 -5.81 6.43
C ARG A 135 3.91 -6.00 7.87
N LEU A 136 5.06 -5.45 8.24
CA LEU A 136 5.55 -5.48 9.63
C LEU A 136 4.60 -4.74 10.60
N LEU A 137 3.97 -3.67 10.12
CA LEU A 137 2.99 -2.89 10.90
C LEU A 137 1.57 -3.51 10.89
N GLY A 138 1.37 -4.67 10.25
CA GLY A 138 0.04 -5.30 10.16
C GLY A 138 -0.92 -4.59 9.20
N ILE A 139 -0.41 -3.72 8.33
CA ILE A 139 -1.20 -2.97 7.35
C ILE A 139 -1.44 -3.86 6.12
N ALA A 140 -2.65 -4.40 6.02
CA ALA A 140 -3.05 -5.35 4.98
C ALA A 140 -3.66 -4.70 3.72
N ASN A 141 -3.94 -3.39 3.73
CA ASN A 141 -4.62 -2.72 2.61
C ASN A 141 -3.70 -2.40 1.40
N LEU A 142 -2.39 -2.67 1.49
CA LEU A 142 -1.51 -2.54 0.33
C LEU A 142 -1.55 -3.80 -0.55
N PRO A 143 -1.67 -3.64 -1.89
CA PRO A 143 -1.53 -4.75 -2.82
C PRO A 143 -0.13 -5.37 -2.75
N PRO A 144 -0.02 -6.69 -2.97
CA PRO A 144 1.25 -7.39 -3.07
C PRO A 144 2.17 -6.71 -4.08
N ALA A 145 3.44 -6.57 -3.71
CA ALA A 145 4.47 -6.00 -4.56
C ALA A 145 5.72 -6.89 -4.56
N ALA A 146 6.33 -7.01 -5.74
CA ALA A 146 7.54 -7.79 -5.95
C ALA A 146 8.53 -7.02 -6.83
N LEU A 147 9.81 -7.30 -6.67
CA LEU A 147 10.85 -6.82 -7.58
C LEU A 147 11.04 -7.82 -8.71
N SER A 148 11.12 -7.31 -9.94
CA SER A 148 11.47 -8.11 -11.11
C SER A 148 12.59 -7.42 -11.89
N ARG A 149 13.56 -8.20 -12.37
CA ARG A 149 14.66 -7.71 -13.19
C ARG A 149 14.28 -7.79 -14.67
N LEU A 150 14.53 -6.71 -15.42
CA LEU A 150 14.24 -6.65 -16.87
C LEU A 150 15.35 -7.25 -17.76
N LEU A 151 16.61 -7.35 -17.29
CA LEU A 151 17.73 -7.85 -18.11
C LEU A 151 17.72 -9.35 -18.34
N GLY A 152 18.04 -9.71 -19.60
CA GLY A 152 19.09 -10.66 -20.00
C GLY A 152 18.95 -12.15 -19.67
N LEU A 153 18.17 -12.51 -18.66
CA LEU A 153 17.95 -13.89 -18.20
C LEU A 153 16.53 -14.10 -17.64
N ASN A 154 15.68 -13.09 -17.67
CA ASN A 154 14.31 -13.22 -17.18
C ASN A 154 13.34 -13.48 -18.34
N PRO A 155 12.95 -14.75 -18.61
CA PRO A 155 12.06 -15.09 -19.72
C PRO A 155 10.68 -14.45 -19.56
N VAL A 156 10.34 -13.99 -18.35
CA VAL A 156 9.09 -13.28 -18.07
C VAL A 156 8.88 -12.09 -19.01
N TRP A 157 9.94 -11.33 -19.33
CA TRP A 157 9.80 -10.06 -20.05
C TRP A 157 10.09 -10.16 -21.55
N ASP A 158 10.46 -11.34 -22.06
CA ASP A 158 11.00 -11.50 -23.41
C ASP A 158 10.03 -11.05 -24.50
N GLN A 159 8.76 -11.45 -24.41
CA GLN A 159 7.75 -11.16 -25.42
C GLN A 159 7.41 -9.67 -25.51
N VAL A 160 7.56 -8.93 -24.41
CA VAL A 160 7.16 -7.53 -24.29
C VAL A 160 8.32 -6.55 -24.42
N LYS A 161 9.56 -7.03 -24.61
CA LYS A 161 10.76 -6.19 -24.82
C LYS A 161 10.54 -5.03 -25.81
N PRO A 162 9.94 -5.23 -27.00
CA PRO A 162 9.71 -4.12 -27.94
C PRO A 162 8.83 -3.01 -27.34
N SER A 163 7.78 -3.38 -26.62
CA SER A 163 6.87 -2.44 -25.95
C SER A 163 7.53 -1.70 -24.80
N LEU A 164 8.45 -2.35 -24.08
CA LEU A 164 9.25 -1.71 -23.03
C LEU A 164 10.24 -0.69 -23.61
N HIS A 165 10.85 -0.98 -24.77
CA HIS A 165 11.72 -0.03 -25.47
C HIS A 165 10.95 1.20 -25.95
N LEU A 166 9.73 1.03 -26.49
CA LEU A 166 8.85 2.15 -26.84
C LEU A 166 8.48 3.01 -25.63
N ALA A 167 8.37 2.38 -24.46
CA ALA A 167 8.16 3.08 -23.19
C ALA A 167 9.42 3.77 -22.63
N GLN A 168 10.55 3.71 -23.33
CA GLN A 168 11.86 4.25 -22.91
C GLN A 168 12.33 3.68 -21.56
N TRP A 169 11.97 2.44 -21.27
CA TRP A 169 12.43 1.76 -20.06
C TRP A 169 13.85 1.26 -20.25
N SER A 170 14.63 1.40 -19.18
CA SER A 170 15.98 0.89 -19.12
C SER A 170 15.90 -0.61 -18.87
N THR A 171 16.27 -1.41 -19.85
CA THR A 171 16.21 -2.88 -19.72
C THR A 171 17.22 -3.40 -18.70
N ASP A 172 18.21 -2.58 -18.32
CA ASP A 172 19.23 -2.83 -17.29
C ASP A 172 18.73 -2.76 -15.84
N LYS A 173 17.53 -2.22 -15.63
CA LYS A 173 17.03 -1.91 -14.29
C LYS A 173 15.98 -2.90 -13.79
N SER A 174 15.83 -2.91 -12.46
CA SER A 174 14.73 -3.62 -11.82
C SER A 174 13.47 -2.76 -11.85
N VAL A 175 12.32 -3.41 -11.79
CA VAL A 175 11.01 -2.77 -11.71
C VAL A 175 10.25 -3.29 -10.52
N VAL A 176 9.40 -2.45 -9.96
CA VAL A 176 8.43 -2.87 -8.94
C VAL A 176 7.16 -3.30 -9.66
N VAL A 177 6.75 -4.55 -9.44
CA VAL A 177 5.55 -5.17 -10.01
C VAL A 177 4.53 -5.31 -8.88
N THR A 178 3.48 -4.50 -8.94
CA THR A 178 2.41 -4.48 -7.93
C THR A 178 1.13 -5.01 -8.53
N GLN A 179 0.35 -5.74 -7.74
CA GLN A 179 -0.95 -6.24 -8.18
C GLN A 179 -1.87 -5.09 -8.58
N TRP A 180 -2.47 -5.19 -9.77
CA TRP A 180 -3.48 -4.24 -10.19
C TRP A 180 -4.78 -4.54 -9.42
N VAL A 181 -5.35 -3.52 -8.81
CA VAL A 181 -6.62 -3.60 -8.10
C VAL A 181 -7.65 -2.78 -8.89
N PRO A 182 -8.80 -3.37 -9.27
CA PRO A 182 -9.85 -2.65 -9.98
C PRO A 182 -10.43 -1.54 -9.10
N ASP A 183 -10.99 -0.53 -9.77
CA ASP A 183 -11.81 0.52 -9.14
C ASP A 183 -11.08 1.34 -8.05
N LEU A 184 -9.74 1.37 -8.09
CA LEU A 184 -8.95 2.26 -7.26
C LEU A 184 -9.23 3.72 -7.63
N VAL A 185 -9.73 4.47 -6.67
CA VAL A 185 -9.88 5.93 -6.78
C VAL A 185 -8.56 6.63 -6.44
N PRO A 186 -8.23 7.75 -7.10
CA PRO A 186 -7.04 8.53 -6.76
C PRO A 186 -7.10 9.00 -5.30
N ALA A 187 -6.01 8.79 -4.56
CA ALA A 187 -5.86 9.36 -3.23
C ALA A 187 -5.73 10.88 -3.34
N PHE A 188 -6.59 11.60 -2.61
CA PHE A 188 -6.52 13.06 -2.51
C PHE A 188 -5.49 13.44 -1.45
N ILE A 189 -4.43 14.13 -1.85
CA ILE A 189 -3.47 14.70 -0.88
C ILE A 189 -4.20 15.85 -0.15
N PRO A 190 -4.29 15.85 1.19
CA PRO A 190 -4.90 16.95 1.95
C PRO A 190 -4.29 18.31 1.59
N PHE A 191 -5.10 19.38 1.62
CA PHE A 191 -4.62 20.72 1.26
C PHE A 191 -3.42 21.19 2.08
N SER A 192 -3.36 20.82 3.36
CA SER A 192 -2.23 21.14 4.25
C SER A 192 -0.91 20.47 3.85
N LEU A 193 -0.97 19.38 3.06
CA LEU A 193 0.19 18.64 2.58
C LEU A 193 0.49 18.90 1.09
N ARG A 194 -0.25 19.81 0.46
CA ARG A 194 0.07 20.29 -0.88
C ARG A 194 1.07 21.42 -0.75
N LEU A 195 2.28 21.18 -1.25
CA LEU A 195 3.31 22.20 -1.42
C LEU A 195 2.90 23.21 -2.50
#